data_AF-A0A661WM55-F1
#
_entry.id   AF-A0A661WM55-F1
#
_cell.length_a   1.000
_cell.length_b   1.000
_cell.length_c   1.000
_cell.angle_alpha   90.00
_cell.angle_beta   90.00
_cell.angle_gamma   90.00
#
_symmetry.space_group_name_H-M   'P 1'
#
loop_
_entity.id
_entity.type
_entity.pdbx_description
1 polymer ?
#
loop_
_entity_poly.entity_id
_entity_poly.type
_entity_poly.pdbx_seq_one_letter_code
_entity_poly.pdbx_strand_id
1 'polypeptide(L)'
;KMETGDVTNEVKAAGLRGRGGAGFPAGVKWSFMDNNNWPHYVVANADESEPGTFKDREIMESNPFQFLEGLAIASYAVGANVAYIYLRGEFWEVAHFLDEKIEEMEKAGFLGEKIQGTDYSLKIYTHLGAGAYICGEETALLESIEGKRGQPRVRPPFPPSKGLYQKPTVVNNVETLSGISFIIKNGVEAYRKFGTEKSPGTKIFSLSGNVNNPGNYELPLGTTFRELIFTHGGGIPDGKSIKAIMPAGASSSMIVANDEALDTPMDYEHVQDVGGSLGSASVIVVDDSIGLDWLIKKTMSFFAHESCGKCTPCREGTYWMKKLTERIRSDEGTEKDVELLKDVAYQIQGKTLCALGEFSTMAVLTSIERFPEDFAK
;
A
#
# COMPACT_ATOMS: atom_id res chain seq x y z
N LYS A 1 3.92 0.36 32.38
CA LYS A 1 3.02 1.42 31.88
C LYS A 1 3.91 2.44 31.19
N MET A 2 3.73 2.66 29.89
CA MET A 2 4.51 3.62 29.10
C MET A 2 3.70 4.90 28.96
N GLU A 3 4.34 6.06 28.97
CA GLU A 3 3.68 7.31 28.59
C GLU A 3 3.49 7.35 27.06
N THR A 4 2.58 8.18 26.57
CA THR A 4 2.24 8.26 25.13
C THR A 4 3.48 8.55 24.24
N GLY A 5 4.36 9.44 24.71
CA GLY A 5 5.63 9.76 24.05
C GLY A 5 6.61 8.59 24.01
N ASP A 6 6.63 7.75 25.04
CA ASP A 6 7.50 6.56 25.09
C ASP A 6 7.08 5.52 24.05
N VAL A 7 5.77 5.34 23.84
CA VAL A 7 5.25 4.44 22.80
C VAL A 7 5.70 4.92 21.40
N THR A 8 5.62 6.22 21.14
CA THR A 8 6.10 6.81 19.87
C THR A 8 7.61 6.61 19.69
N ASN A 9 8.38 6.78 20.76
CA ASN A 9 9.83 6.58 20.74
C ASN A 9 10.21 5.12 20.52
N GLU A 10 9.50 4.18 21.12
CA GLU A 10 9.72 2.74 20.93
C GLU A 10 9.49 2.33 19.46
N VAL A 11 8.37 2.78 18.86
CA VAL A 11 8.08 2.50 17.43
C VAL A 11 9.09 3.18 16.50
N LYS A 12 9.56 4.38 16.86
CA LYS A 12 10.62 5.07 16.12
C LYS A 12 11.96 4.33 16.22
N ALA A 13 12.34 3.86 17.40
CA ALA A 13 13.56 3.10 17.64
C ALA A 13 13.53 1.72 16.96
N ALA A 14 12.35 1.09 16.88
CA ALA A 14 12.14 -0.15 16.13
C ALA A 14 12.44 0.03 14.64
N GLY A 15 12.34 1.27 14.12
CA GLY A 15 12.53 1.56 12.71
C GLY A 15 11.40 1.04 11.83
N LEU A 16 10.19 0.85 12.40
CA LEU A 16 9.02 0.44 11.64
C LEU A 16 8.73 1.45 10.52
N ARG A 17 8.63 0.94 9.29
CA ARG A 17 8.29 1.72 8.10
C ARG A 17 6.88 1.39 7.63
N GLY A 18 6.19 2.39 7.09
CA GLY A 18 4.83 2.25 6.58
C GLY A 18 4.72 1.16 5.52
N ARG A 19 3.87 0.17 5.78
CA ARG A 19 3.74 -1.05 4.99
C ARG A 19 2.77 -0.96 3.80
N GLY A 20 2.07 0.16 3.65
CA GLY A 20 1.11 0.38 2.57
C GLY A 20 1.69 1.00 1.29
N GLY A 21 3.02 1.11 1.14
CA GLY A 21 3.61 1.77 -0.02
C GLY A 21 4.98 2.37 0.25
N ALA A 22 5.06 3.71 0.25
CA ALA A 22 6.28 4.52 0.26
C ALA A 22 7.28 4.29 1.42
N GLY A 23 6.98 3.41 2.40
CA GLY A 23 7.93 3.07 3.45
C GLY A 23 8.26 4.22 4.39
N PHE A 24 7.36 5.21 4.59
CA PHE A 24 7.65 6.32 5.49
C PHE A 24 7.77 5.84 6.95
N PRO A 25 8.78 6.24 7.74
CA PRO A 25 8.95 5.77 9.12
C PRO A 25 7.75 6.11 10.02
N ALA A 26 7.11 5.09 10.59
CA ALA A 26 5.83 5.22 11.30
C ALA A 26 5.95 6.10 12.55
N GLY A 27 6.92 5.84 13.42
CA GLY A 27 7.14 6.65 14.63
C GLY A 27 7.53 8.11 14.33
N VAL A 28 8.22 8.37 13.21
CA VAL A 28 8.49 9.75 12.76
C VAL A 28 7.20 10.44 12.32
N LYS A 29 6.32 9.73 11.61
CA LYS A 29 5.01 10.26 11.18
C LYS A 29 4.19 10.75 12.38
N TRP A 30 4.19 9.98 13.46
CA TRP A 30 3.46 10.31 14.69
C TRP A 30 4.03 11.55 15.37
N SER A 31 5.35 11.76 15.30
CA SER A 31 6.00 12.95 15.89
C SER A 31 5.62 14.28 15.23
N PHE A 32 4.94 14.24 14.07
CA PHE A 32 4.43 15.45 13.39
C PHE A 32 3.02 15.88 13.83
N MET A 33 2.40 15.15 14.77
CA MET A 33 1.08 15.51 15.28
C MET A 33 1.10 16.88 15.97
N ASP A 34 0.18 17.76 15.55
CA ASP A 34 0.02 19.08 16.16
C ASP A 34 -0.75 19.00 17.48
N ASN A 35 -0.02 18.95 18.58
CA ASN A 35 -0.57 18.86 19.94
C ASN A 35 -1.33 20.11 20.43
N ASN A 36 -1.44 21.17 19.60
CA ASN A 36 -2.22 22.37 19.92
C ASN A 36 -3.63 22.36 19.31
N ASN A 37 -3.97 21.36 18.48
CA ASN A 37 -5.24 21.29 17.78
C ASN A 37 -5.99 19.98 18.10
N TRP A 38 -6.98 20.05 18.98
CA TRP A 38 -7.76 18.89 19.42
C TRP A 38 -9.16 18.84 18.77
N PRO A 39 -9.79 17.66 18.64
CA PRO A 39 -9.29 16.31 19.00
C PRO A 39 -8.28 15.74 17.99
N HIS A 40 -7.54 14.69 18.36
CA HIS A 40 -6.72 13.91 17.43
C HIS A 40 -7.48 12.68 16.93
N TYR A 41 -7.15 12.22 15.72
CA TYR A 41 -7.70 11.01 15.13
C TYR A 41 -6.60 10.05 14.65
N VAL A 42 -6.92 8.76 14.63
CA VAL A 42 -6.15 7.75 13.88
C VAL A 42 -7.06 7.09 12.86
N VAL A 43 -6.53 6.87 11.66
CA VAL A 43 -7.24 6.17 10.60
C VAL A 43 -6.42 4.99 10.12
N ALA A 44 -6.96 3.79 10.27
CA ALA A 44 -6.45 2.58 9.64
C ALA A 44 -6.89 2.57 8.18
N ASN A 45 -5.93 2.61 7.26
CA ASN A 45 -6.17 2.47 5.83
C ASN A 45 -6.22 0.98 5.48
N ALA A 46 -7.45 0.48 5.31
CA ALA A 46 -7.82 -0.88 4.93
C ALA A 46 -8.53 -0.91 3.55
N ASP A 47 -8.25 0.07 2.69
CA ASP A 47 -8.85 0.13 1.35
C ASP A 47 -8.26 -0.96 0.43
N GLU A 48 -6.98 -1.33 0.57
CA GLU A 48 -6.34 -2.46 -0.15
C GLU A 48 -6.81 -2.67 -1.61
N SER A 49 -6.91 -1.57 -2.37
CA SER A 49 -7.41 -1.62 -3.74
C SER A 49 -6.30 -1.83 -4.79
N GLU A 50 -5.03 -1.87 -4.37
CA GLU A 50 -3.88 -2.08 -5.26
C GLU A 50 -3.89 -3.51 -5.84
N PRO A 51 -3.96 -3.68 -7.17
CA PRO A 51 -3.95 -5.00 -7.80
C PRO A 51 -2.77 -5.86 -7.33
N GLY A 52 -3.07 -7.10 -6.95
CA GLY A 52 -2.08 -8.04 -6.42
C GLY A 52 -1.81 -7.92 -4.92
N THR A 53 -2.46 -6.99 -4.21
CA THR A 53 -2.37 -6.87 -2.74
C THR A 53 -3.57 -7.52 -2.09
N PHE A 54 -3.34 -8.39 -1.10
CA PHE A 54 -4.41 -9.10 -0.37
C PHE A 54 -3.97 -9.52 1.05
N LYS A 55 -3.01 -8.80 1.63
CA LYS A 55 -2.41 -9.03 2.96
C LYS A 55 -3.24 -8.41 4.09
N ASP A 56 -3.80 -7.23 3.89
CA ASP A 56 -4.57 -6.48 4.88
C ASP A 56 -5.90 -7.18 5.13
N ARG A 57 -6.55 -7.69 4.08
CA ARG A 57 -7.72 -8.56 4.21
C ARG A 57 -7.44 -9.76 5.11
N GLU A 58 -6.37 -10.50 4.84
CA GLU A 58 -6.04 -11.71 5.61
C GLU A 58 -5.76 -11.40 7.07
N ILE A 59 -5.06 -10.29 7.37
CA ILE A 59 -4.88 -9.81 8.74
C ILE A 59 -6.23 -9.57 9.41
N MET A 60 -7.13 -8.82 8.77
CA MET A 60 -8.43 -8.46 9.36
C MET A 60 -9.33 -9.68 9.55
N GLU A 61 -9.32 -10.65 8.65
CA GLU A 61 -10.14 -11.86 8.73
C GLU A 61 -9.57 -12.88 9.74
N SER A 62 -8.25 -13.08 9.73
CA SER A 62 -7.61 -14.19 10.46
C SER A 62 -7.02 -13.77 11.82
N ASN A 63 -6.61 -12.52 11.97
CA ASN A 63 -6.04 -12.01 13.23
C ASN A 63 -6.50 -10.57 13.56
N PRO A 64 -7.83 -10.34 13.67
CA PRO A 64 -8.39 -9.01 13.88
C PRO A 64 -7.91 -8.37 15.19
N PHE A 65 -7.72 -9.15 16.25
CA PHE A 65 -7.35 -8.60 17.56
C PHE A 65 -5.94 -8.02 17.59
N GLN A 66 -4.97 -8.63 16.90
CA GLN A 66 -3.62 -8.07 16.81
C GLN A 66 -3.64 -6.71 16.09
N PHE A 67 -4.45 -6.61 15.03
CA PHE A 67 -4.66 -5.37 14.30
C PHE A 67 -5.35 -4.30 15.17
N LEU A 68 -6.47 -4.64 15.81
CA LEU A 68 -7.23 -3.73 16.66
C LEU A 68 -6.43 -3.27 17.89
N GLU A 69 -5.65 -4.15 18.50
CA GLU A 69 -4.71 -3.81 19.56
C GLU A 69 -3.65 -2.82 19.06
N GLY A 70 -3.05 -3.08 17.88
CA GLY A 70 -2.11 -2.17 17.26
C GLY A 70 -2.69 -0.79 16.97
N LEU A 71 -3.93 -0.74 16.49
CA LEU A 71 -4.70 0.50 16.28
C LEU A 71 -4.98 1.23 17.61
N ALA A 72 -5.30 0.51 18.67
CA ALA A 72 -5.50 1.08 20.00
C ALA A 72 -4.21 1.67 20.58
N ILE A 73 -3.09 0.96 20.43
CA ILE A 73 -1.76 1.44 20.86
C ILE A 73 -1.35 2.68 20.08
N ALA A 74 -1.53 2.69 18.76
CA ALA A 74 -1.25 3.87 17.92
C ALA A 74 -2.10 5.08 18.34
N SER A 75 -3.39 4.85 18.58
CA SER A 75 -4.33 5.87 19.07
C SER A 75 -3.89 6.45 20.41
N TYR A 76 -3.47 5.60 21.34
CA TYR A 76 -2.92 6.04 22.63
C TYR A 76 -1.64 6.86 22.46
N ALA A 77 -0.70 6.38 21.63
CA ALA A 77 0.59 7.04 21.40
C ALA A 77 0.44 8.49 20.90
N VAL A 78 -0.58 8.75 20.09
CA VAL A 78 -0.86 10.09 19.55
C VAL A 78 -1.97 10.83 20.30
N GLY A 79 -2.50 10.27 21.39
CA GLY A 79 -3.55 10.89 22.19
C GLY A 79 -4.92 10.96 21.51
N ALA A 80 -5.19 10.16 20.48
CA ALA A 80 -6.50 10.10 19.85
C ALA A 80 -7.51 9.35 20.74
N ASN A 81 -8.75 9.82 20.81
CA ASN A 81 -9.86 9.13 21.49
C ASN A 81 -10.86 8.50 20.52
N VAL A 82 -10.68 8.74 19.22
CA VAL A 82 -11.49 8.18 18.15
C VAL A 82 -10.57 7.70 17.04
N ALA A 83 -10.81 6.47 16.60
CA ALA A 83 -10.16 5.90 15.44
C ALA A 83 -11.18 5.42 14.40
N TYR A 84 -10.81 5.47 13.13
CA TYR A 84 -11.59 4.93 12.03
C TYR A 84 -10.81 3.82 11.33
N ILE A 85 -11.49 2.76 10.93
CA ILE A 85 -11.00 1.76 10.00
C ILE A 85 -11.71 2.03 8.68
N TYR A 86 -10.97 2.54 7.69
CA TYR A 86 -11.52 2.78 6.36
C TYR A 86 -11.31 1.54 5.51
N LEU A 87 -12.38 0.81 5.25
CA LEU A 87 -12.37 -0.39 4.42
C LEU A 87 -12.87 -0.06 3.02
N ARG A 88 -12.35 -0.74 2.00
CA ARG A 88 -12.98 -0.69 0.67
C ARG A 88 -14.41 -1.22 0.71
N GLY A 89 -15.24 -0.75 -0.22
CA GLY A 89 -16.66 -1.12 -0.24
C GLY A 89 -16.90 -2.62 -0.41
N GLU A 90 -15.99 -3.31 -1.09
CA GLU A 90 -16.06 -4.75 -1.34
C GLU A 90 -15.79 -5.59 -0.07
N PHE A 91 -15.24 -4.99 0.99
CA PHE A 91 -14.96 -5.64 2.28
C PHE A 91 -16.10 -5.46 3.29
N TRP A 92 -17.35 -5.37 2.84
CA TRP A 92 -18.52 -5.20 3.72
C TRP A 92 -18.68 -6.33 4.74
N GLU A 93 -18.37 -7.59 4.38
CA GLU A 93 -18.38 -8.72 5.31
C GLU A 93 -17.28 -8.59 6.38
N VAL A 94 -16.08 -8.16 5.97
CA VAL A 94 -14.95 -7.93 6.89
C VAL A 94 -15.27 -6.77 7.83
N ALA A 95 -15.92 -5.70 7.35
CA ALA A 95 -16.36 -4.60 8.20
C ALA A 95 -17.35 -5.07 9.27
N HIS A 96 -18.36 -5.86 8.88
CA HIS A 96 -19.30 -6.43 9.84
C HIS A 96 -18.62 -7.33 10.87
N PHE A 97 -17.71 -8.20 10.42
CA PHE A 97 -16.90 -9.03 11.31
C PHE A 97 -16.07 -8.19 12.29
N LEU A 98 -15.43 -7.11 11.82
CA LEU A 98 -14.67 -6.21 12.69
C LEU A 98 -15.56 -5.45 13.68
N ASP A 99 -16.78 -5.05 13.29
CA ASP A 99 -17.74 -4.44 14.22
C ASP A 99 -18.05 -5.40 15.39
N GLU A 100 -18.26 -6.69 15.11
CA GLU A 100 -18.46 -7.71 16.15
C GLU A 100 -17.22 -7.85 17.06
N LYS A 101 -16.01 -7.85 16.48
CA LYS A 101 -14.75 -7.94 17.26
C LYS A 101 -14.50 -6.69 18.10
N ILE A 102 -14.86 -5.51 17.61
CA ILE A 102 -14.78 -4.25 18.36
C ILE A 102 -15.74 -4.30 19.55
N GLU A 103 -16.99 -4.73 19.34
CA GLU A 103 -17.97 -4.88 20.43
C GLU A 103 -17.50 -5.90 21.48
N GLU A 104 -16.85 -6.99 21.06
CA GLU A 104 -16.24 -7.98 21.95
C GLU A 104 -15.12 -7.35 22.81
N MET A 105 -14.25 -6.54 22.22
CA MET A 105 -13.21 -5.81 22.95
C MET A 105 -13.77 -4.75 23.89
N GLU A 106 -14.86 -4.06 23.52
CA GLU A 106 -15.56 -3.11 24.41
C GLU A 106 -16.16 -3.84 25.63
N LYS A 107 -16.85 -4.96 25.42
CA LYS A 107 -17.42 -5.79 26.51
C LYS A 107 -16.36 -6.32 27.46
N ALA A 108 -15.18 -6.66 26.94
CA ALA A 108 -14.03 -7.09 27.73
C ALA A 108 -13.26 -5.92 28.41
N GLY A 109 -13.65 -4.67 28.15
CA GLY A 109 -13.00 -3.48 28.71
C GLY A 109 -11.64 -3.16 28.12
N PHE A 110 -11.33 -3.66 26.92
CA PHE A 110 -10.11 -3.34 26.15
C PHE A 110 -10.30 -2.13 25.23
N LEU A 111 -11.55 -1.75 24.94
CA LEU A 111 -11.95 -0.53 24.24
C LEU A 111 -13.08 0.17 25.01
N GLY A 112 -13.50 1.33 24.52
CA GLY A 112 -14.60 2.10 25.10
C GLY A 112 -14.14 3.09 26.17
N GLU A 113 -14.95 3.26 27.20
CA GLU A 113 -14.69 4.24 28.26
C GLU A 113 -13.77 3.68 29.34
N LYS A 114 -12.80 4.50 29.77
CA LYS A 114 -11.90 4.21 30.90
C LYS A 114 -11.28 2.81 30.81
N ILE A 115 -10.59 2.56 29.70
CA ILE A 115 -10.03 1.25 29.34
C ILE A 115 -9.23 0.69 30.52
N GLN A 116 -9.60 -0.52 30.97
CA GLN A 116 -9.00 -1.21 32.12
C GLN A 116 -8.93 -0.33 33.41
N GLY A 117 -9.89 0.56 33.61
CA GLY A 117 -9.95 1.46 34.77
C GLY A 117 -9.00 2.67 34.71
N THR A 118 -8.40 2.96 33.55
CA THR A 118 -7.59 4.17 33.32
C THR A 118 -8.47 5.38 32.97
N ASP A 119 -7.89 6.58 32.89
CA ASP A 119 -8.60 7.77 32.40
C ASP A 119 -8.68 7.85 30.86
N TYR A 120 -8.01 6.94 30.16
CA TYR A 120 -8.01 6.91 28.70
C TYR A 120 -9.22 6.14 28.16
N SER A 121 -9.80 6.68 27.09
CA SER A 121 -10.95 6.09 26.40
C SER A 121 -10.70 6.12 24.90
N LEU A 122 -11.15 5.08 24.18
CA LEU A 122 -11.01 4.99 22.74
C LEU A 122 -12.25 4.34 22.13
N LYS A 123 -12.83 5.00 21.13
CA LYS A 123 -13.85 4.43 20.26
C LYS A 123 -13.28 4.16 18.88
N ILE A 124 -13.58 2.99 18.33
CA ILE A 124 -13.17 2.59 16.99
C ILE A 124 -14.41 2.42 16.13
N TYR A 125 -14.41 2.98 14.93
CA TYR A 125 -15.51 2.90 13.98
C TYR A 125 -15.03 2.28 12.68
N THR A 126 -15.77 1.33 12.12
CA THR A 126 -15.60 0.94 10.72
C THR A 126 -16.25 1.98 9.81
N HIS A 127 -15.67 2.20 8.63
CA HIS A 127 -16.20 3.07 7.60
C HIS A 127 -15.99 2.41 6.25
N LEU A 128 -17.08 2.14 5.54
CA LEU A 128 -17.04 1.54 4.21
C LEU A 128 -16.89 2.62 3.13
N GLY A 129 -15.86 2.47 2.30
CA GLY A 129 -15.72 3.14 1.03
C GLY A 129 -16.72 2.59 -0.01
N ALA A 130 -16.54 2.98 -1.26
CA ALA A 130 -17.49 2.67 -2.34
C ALA A 130 -16.81 2.17 -3.63
N GLY A 131 -15.74 1.39 -3.48
CA GLY A 131 -15.03 0.74 -4.59
C GLY A 131 -14.21 1.72 -5.45
N ALA A 132 -13.37 2.54 -4.81
CA ALA A 132 -12.53 3.50 -5.52
C ALA A 132 -11.08 3.40 -5.01
N TYR A 133 -10.16 2.92 -5.85
CA TYR A 133 -8.75 2.74 -5.51
C TYR A 133 -8.09 4.03 -5.03
N ILE A 134 -8.49 5.17 -5.61
CA ILE A 134 -7.97 6.47 -5.20
C ILE A 134 -8.29 6.81 -3.74
N CYS A 135 -9.33 6.23 -3.14
CA CYS A 135 -9.60 6.40 -1.71
C CYS A 135 -8.60 5.68 -0.81
N GLY A 136 -7.74 4.80 -1.34
CA GLY A 136 -6.55 4.31 -0.64
C GLY A 136 -5.45 5.37 -0.49
N GLU A 137 -5.51 6.48 -1.24
CA GLU A 137 -4.59 7.61 -1.05
C GLU A 137 -4.92 8.35 0.25
N GLU A 138 -3.89 8.66 1.04
CA GLU A 138 -4.03 9.15 2.41
C GLU A 138 -5.02 10.31 2.57
N THR A 139 -5.03 11.30 1.69
CA THR A 139 -5.90 12.48 1.82
C THR A 139 -7.26 12.31 1.15
N ALA A 140 -7.34 11.53 0.07
CA ALA A 140 -8.61 11.14 -0.54
C ALA A 140 -9.45 10.28 0.41
N LEU A 141 -8.79 9.39 1.16
CA LEU A 141 -9.39 8.59 2.22
C LEU A 141 -10.11 9.48 3.24
N LEU A 142 -9.45 10.54 3.71
CA LEU A 142 -10.03 11.48 4.67
C LEU A 142 -11.22 12.24 4.09
N GLU A 143 -11.14 12.67 2.82
CA GLU A 143 -12.27 13.29 2.12
C GLU A 143 -13.46 12.33 2.01
N SER A 144 -13.22 11.04 1.75
CA SER A 144 -14.27 10.03 1.71
C SER A 144 -14.94 9.83 3.07
N ILE A 145 -14.17 9.76 4.18
CA ILE A 145 -14.74 9.67 5.54
C ILE A 145 -15.58 10.92 5.86
N GLU A 146 -15.18 12.08 5.34
CA GLU A 146 -15.92 13.33 5.47
C GLU A 146 -17.21 13.40 4.63
N GLY A 147 -17.55 12.33 3.90
CA GLY A 147 -18.74 12.26 3.04
C GLY A 147 -18.59 13.03 1.73
N LYS A 148 -17.37 13.42 1.36
CA LYS A 148 -17.06 14.09 0.08
C LYS A 148 -16.60 13.07 -0.94
N ARG A 149 -16.39 13.52 -2.17
CA ARG A 149 -15.73 12.71 -3.21
C ARG A 149 -14.29 12.42 -2.77
N GLY A 150 -13.82 11.19 -2.95
CA GLY A 150 -12.44 10.75 -2.68
C GLY A 150 -11.42 11.38 -3.61
N GLN A 151 -11.22 12.69 -3.49
CA GLN A 151 -10.29 13.46 -4.29
C GLN A 151 -9.15 13.97 -3.41
N PRO A 152 -7.87 13.61 -3.68
CA PRO A 152 -6.74 14.01 -2.85
C PRO A 152 -6.66 15.52 -2.60
N ARG A 153 -6.21 15.90 -1.40
CA ARG A 153 -5.95 17.28 -1.02
C ARG A 153 -4.59 17.72 -1.54
N VAL A 154 -4.47 19.01 -1.85
CA VAL A 154 -3.16 19.63 -2.13
C VAL A 154 -2.38 19.66 -0.82
N ARG A 155 -1.11 19.28 -0.86
CA ARG A 155 -0.18 19.37 0.27
C ARG A 155 0.83 20.49 0.01
N PRO A 156 1.22 21.29 1.02
CA PRO A 156 0.68 21.38 2.39
C PRO A 156 -0.75 21.99 2.48
N PRO A 157 -1.49 21.81 3.61
CA PRO A 157 -1.09 21.17 4.86
C PRO A 157 -1.14 19.63 4.82
N PHE A 158 -0.34 18.98 5.68
CA PHE A 158 -0.29 17.52 5.81
C PHE A 158 -1.26 17.01 6.90
N PRO A 159 -1.72 15.74 6.82
CA PRO A 159 -2.68 15.18 7.78
C PRO A 159 -2.30 15.28 9.28
N PRO A 160 -1.03 15.13 9.70
CA PRO A 160 -0.66 15.31 11.10
C PRO A 160 -0.92 16.72 11.66
N SER A 161 -1.11 17.72 10.79
CA SER A 161 -1.54 19.07 11.19
C SER A 161 -3.03 19.30 10.88
N LYS A 162 -3.48 18.96 9.66
CA LYS A 162 -4.87 19.14 9.21
C LYS A 162 -5.31 17.95 8.34
N GLY A 163 -5.75 16.90 9.02
CA GLY A 163 -6.30 15.69 8.44
C GLY A 163 -7.82 15.65 8.53
N LEU A 164 -8.35 14.58 9.14
CA LEU A 164 -9.78 14.32 9.25
C LEU A 164 -10.49 15.47 9.99
N TYR A 165 -11.55 16.00 9.41
CA TYR A 165 -12.31 17.15 9.96
C TYR A 165 -11.43 18.37 10.28
N GLN A 166 -10.34 18.56 9.51
CA GLN A 166 -9.32 19.60 9.73
C GLN A 166 -8.57 19.47 11.07
N LYS A 167 -8.52 18.26 11.62
CA LYS A 167 -7.83 17.94 12.86
C LYS A 167 -6.60 17.06 12.64
N PRO A 168 -5.60 17.10 13.53
CA PRO A 168 -4.42 16.25 13.45
C PRO A 168 -4.83 14.79 13.32
N THR A 169 -4.33 14.14 12.29
CA THR A 169 -4.69 12.76 11.98
C THR A 169 -3.48 11.98 11.51
N VAL A 170 -3.31 10.79 12.08
CA VAL A 170 -2.38 9.79 11.54
C VAL A 170 -3.15 8.79 10.70
N VAL A 171 -2.68 8.55 9.48
CA VAL A 171 -3.16 7.44 8.65
C VAL A 171 -2.08 6.36 8.57
N ASN A 172 -2.37 5.13 8.97
CA ASN A 172 -1.46 4.00 8.83
C ASN A 172 -2.16 2.80 8.20
N ASN A 173 -1.43 2.02 7.40
CA ASN A 173 -1.94 0.79 6.79
C ASN A 173 -2.12 -0.31 7.85
N VAL A 174 -3.06 -1.23 7.62
CA VAL A 174 -3.40 -2.36 8.52
C VAL A 174 -2.15 -3.15 8.96
N GLU A 175 -1.30 -3.57 8.02
CA GLU A 175 -0.05 -4.30 8.34
C GLU A 175 0.90 -3.46 9.22
N THR A 176 0.95 -2.14 9.00
CA THR A 176 1.79 -1.26 9.85
C THR A 176 1.28 -1.25 11.28
N LEU A 177 -0.04 -1.15 11.46
CA LEU A 177 -0.65 -1.11 12.78
C LEU A 177 -0.50 -2.46 13.50
N SER A 178 -0.67 -3.56 12.77
CA SER A 178 -0.56 -4.92 13.32
C SER A 178 0.85 -5.24 13.83
N GLY A 179 1.89 -4.65 13.24
CA GLY A 179 3.27 -4.80 13.71
C GLY A 179 3.56 -4.11 15.05
N ILE A 180 2.74 -3.13 15.47
CA ILE A 180 2.98 -2.34 16.68
C ILE A 180 2.86 -3.21 17.94
N SER A 181 1.87 -4.09 18.00
CA SER A 181 1.66 -4.96 19.17
C SER A 181 2.87 -5.85 19.44
N PHE A 182 3.52 -6.38 18.40
CA PHE A 182 4.77 -7.13 18.55
C PHE A 182 5.91 -6.27 19.10
N ILE A 183 6.08 -5.05 18.57
CA ILE A 183 7.14 -4.13 19.01
C ILE A 183 6.98 -3.78 20.48
N ILE A 184 5.78 -3.40 20.92
CA ILE A 184 5.54 -3.01 22.31
C ILE A 184 5.66 -4.20 23.27
N LYS A 185 5.23 -5.39 22.84
CA LYS A 185 5.28 -6.59 23.68
C LYS A 185 6.70 -7.16 23.84
N ASN A 186 7.51 -7.13 22.78
CA ASN A 186 8.81 -7.83 22.75
C ASN A 186 10.02 -6.88 22.76
N GLY A 187 9.80 -5.59 22.55
CA GLY A 187 10.83 -4.56 22.51
C GLY A 187 11.52 -4.43 21.15
N VAL A 188 12.18 -3.29 20.97
CA VAL A 188 12.92 -2.89 19.75
C VAL A 188 13.92 -3.95 19.29
N GLU A 189 14.72 -4.50 20.22
CA GLU A 189 15.77 -5.47 19.89
C GLU A 189 15.19 -6.76 19.29
N ALA A 190 14.01 -7.21 19.74
CA ALA A 190 13.37 -8.38 19.18
C ALA A 190 12.86 -8.13 17.75
N TYR A 191 12.30 -6.94 17.49
CA TYR A 191 11.82 -6.57 16.16
C TYR A 191 12.96 -6.40 15.14
N ARG A 192 14.07 -5.78 15.56
CA ARG A 192 15.25 -5.51 14.71
C ARG A 192 16.10 -6.75 14.41
N LYS A 193 15.83 -7.91 15.02
CA LYS A 193 16.43 -9.20 14.64
C LYS A 193 16.01 -9.66 13.24
N PHE A 194 14.88 -9.15 12.75
CA PHE A 194 14.39 -9.39 11.40
C PHE A 194 14.68 -8.20 10.51
N GLY A 195 14.75 -8.43 9.21
CA GLY A 195 14.96 -7.38 8.24
C GLY A 195 16.43 -7.03 8.02
N THR A 196 16.67 -5.98 7.25
CA THR A 196 18.01 -5.40 7.07
C THR A 196 18.23 -4.24 8.05
N GLU A 197 19.47 -3.74 8.15
CA GLU A 197 19.81 -2.65 9.07
C GLU A 197 18.92 -1.40 8.87
N LYS A 198 18.66 -1.04 7.60
CA LYS A 198 17.86 0.12 7.18
C LYS A 198 16.37 -0.20 7.04
N SER A 199 16.03 -1.47 6.88
CA SER A 199 14.66 -1.95 6.71
C SER A 199 14.35 -3.08 7.70
N PRO A 200 14.23 -2.75 9.00
CA PRO A 200 14.00 -3.76 10.03
C PRO A 200 12.57 -4.31 10.02
N GLY A 201 12.45 -5.51 10.58
CA GLY A 201 11.21 -6.25 10.74
C GLY A 201 10.87 -7.14 9.55
N THR A 202 9.68 -7.73 9.62
CA THR A 202 9.07 -8.52 8.56
C THR A 202 8.19 -7.66 7.67
N LYS A 203 7.85 -8.20 6.51
CA LYS A 203 6.82 -7.71 5.61
C LYS A 203 6.00 -8.88 5.09
N ILE A 204 4.70 -8.68 4.92
CA ILE A 204 3.85 -9.65 4.23
C ILE A 204 3.93 -9.37 2.72
N PHE A 205 4.46 -10.35 1.99
CA PHE A 205 4.57 -10.34 0.54
C PHE A 205 3.35 -11.03 -0.07
N SER A 206 2.52 -10.28 -0.80
CA SER A 206 1.39 -10.83 -1.56
C SER A 206 1.90 -11.32 -2.92
N LEU A 207 2.17 -12.63 -3.03
CA LEU A 207 2.70 -13.25 -4.24
C LEU A 207 1.57 -13.72 -5.15
N SER A 208 1.54 -13.24 -6.38
CA SER A 208 0.49 -13.55 -7.37
C SER A 208 1.02 -13.56 -8.81
N GLY A 209 0.13 -13.75 -9.78
CA GLY A 209 0.49 -13.88 -11.20
C GLY A 209 0.82 -15.32 -11.58
N ASN A 210 1.82 -15.51 -12.45
CA ASN A 210 2.23 -16.80 -12.99
C ASN A 210 3.15 -17.55 -12.00
N VAL A 211 2.58 -18.07 -10.92
CA VAL A 211 3.29 -18.79 -9.84
C VAL A 211 2.46 -19.98 -9.35
N ASN A 212 3.10 -21.09 -8.97
CA ASN A 212 2.41 -22.33 -8.58
C ASN A 212 1.61 -22.19 -7.27
N ASN A 213 2.19 -21.50 -6.29
CA ASN A 213 1.60 -21.28 -4.98
C ASN A 213 1.43 -19.77 -4.75
N PRO A 214 0.38 -19.12 -5.29
CA PRO A 214 0.07 -17.74 -4.94
C PRO A 214 -0.45 -17.66 -3.50
N GLY A 215 -0.11 -16.59 -2.79
CA GLY A 215 -0.47 -16.44 -1.37
C GLY A 215 0.27 -15.29 -0.69
N ASN A 216 -0.06 -15.06 0.57
CA ASN A 216 0.67 -14.13 1.42
C ASN A 216 1.77 -14.86 2.19
N TYR A 217 2.97 -14.29 2.18
CA TYR A 217 4.13 -14.84 2.88
C TYR A 217 4.72 -13.76 3.78
N GLU A 218 4.67 -13.96 5.11
CA GLU A 218 5.38 -13.09 6.04
C GLU A 218 6.85 -13.51 6.12
N LEU A 219 7.73 -12.66 5.59
CA LEU A 219 9.16 -12.93 5.51
C LEU A 219 9.96 -11.71 6.02
N PRO A 220 11.19 -11.91 6.52
CA PRO A 220 12.08 -10.79 6.84
C PRO A 220 12.32 -9.90 5.62
N LEU A 221 12.31 -8.58 5.80
CA LEU A 221 12.76 -7.67 4.74
C LEU A 221 14.21 -8.00 4.35
N GLY A 222 14.49 -7.99 3.05
CA GLY A 222 15.77 -8.46 2.51
C GLY A 222 15.77 -9.93 2.05
N THR A 223 14.68 -10.67 2.25
CA THR A 223 14.44 -11.94 1.53
C THR A 223 14.45 -11.68 0.02
N THR A 224 15.09 -12.52 -0.79
CA THR A 224 15.25 -12.25 -2.23
C THR A 224 14.01 -12.59 -3.04
N PHE A 225 13.85 -11.99 -4.23
CA PHE A 225 12.78 -12.37 -5.15
C PHE A 225 12.84 -13.86 -5.50
N ARG A 226 14.04 -14.43 -5.65
CA ARG A 226 14.26 -15.85 -5.94
C ARG A 226 13.68 -16.73 -4.85
N GLU A 227 13.96 -16.41 -3.59
CA GLU A 227 13.44 -17.17 -2.45
C GLU A 227 11.90 -17.10 -2.40
N LEU A 228 11.33 -15.91 -2.54
CA LEU A 228 9.87 -15.75 -2.59
C LEU A 228 9.24 -16.56 -3.73
N ILE A 229 9.75 -16.42 -4.96
CA ILE A 229 9.13 -17.00 -6.15
C ILE A 229 9.35 -18.51 -6.24
N PHE A 230 10.58 -18.98 -6.03
CA PHE A 230 10.94 -20.38 -6.28
C PHE A 230 10.87 -21.25 -5.02
N THR A 231 11.25 -20.73 -3.84
CA THR A 231 11.18 -21.50 -2.60
C THR A 231 9.77 -21.52 -2.04
N HIS A 232 9.14 -20.35 -1.89
CA HIS A 232 7.80 -20.23 -1.30
C HIS A 232 6.68 -20.38 -2.34
N GLY A 233 6.82 -19.70 -3.48
CA GLY A 233 5.86 -19.74 -4.58
C GLY A 233 5.91 -21.01 -5.43
N GLY A 234 6.92 -21.87 -5.25
CA GLY A 234 7.04 -23.12 -6.00
C GLY A 234 7.38 -22.94 -7.48
N GLY A 235 7.86 -21.76 -7.88
CA GLY A 235 8.27 -21.45 -9.26
C GLY A 235 7.12 -21.21 -10.22
N ILE A 236 7.46 -21.21 -11.51
CA ILE A 236 6.53 -20.86 -12.60
C ILE A 236 5.74 -22.11 -13.04
N PRO A 237 4.42 -21.98 -13.31
CA PRO A 237 3.60 -23.07 -13.83
C PRO A 237 4.15 -23.66 -15.13
N ASP A 238 3.94 -24.97 -15.31
CA ASP A 238 4.31 -25.74 -16.50
C ASP A 238 5.80 -25.67 -16.90
N GLY A 239 6.68 -25.21 -16.00
CA GLY A 239 8.12 -25.08 -16.27
C GLY A 239 8.46 -23.97 -17.27
N LYS A 240 7.56 -23.01 -17.48
CA LYS A 240 7.82 -21.80 -18.30
C LYS A 240 8.89 -20.92 -17.69
N SER A 241 9.42 -19.99 -18.49
CA SER A 241 10.42 -19.03 -18.02
C SER A 241 9.74 -17.81 -17.41
N ILE A 242 10.31 -17.29 -16.33
CA ILE A 242 9.94 -15.98 -15.81
C ILE A 242 10.45 -14.90 -16.77
N LYS A 243 9.59 -13.91 -17.06
CA LYS A 243 9.90 -12.79 -17.96
C LYS A 243 10.08 -11.48 -17.20
N ALA A 244 9.13 -11.17 -16.32
CA ALA A 244 9.12 -9.90 -15.59
C ALA A 244 8.55 -10.03 -14.18
N ILE A 245 8.90 -9.06 -13.34
CA ILE A 245 8.40 -8.93 -11.96
C ILE A 245 7.82 -7.52 -11.78
N MET A 246 6.59 -7.44 -11.28
CA MET A 246 5.98 -6.20 -10.80
C MET A 246 6.02 -6.24 -9.25
N PRO A 247 6.98 -5.57 -8.59
CA PRO A 247 7.26 -5.77 -7.17
C PRO A 247 6.24 -5.14 -6.21
N ALA A 248 5.38 -4.25 -6.71
CA ALA A 248 4.41 -3.51 -5.91
C ALA A 248 3.09 -3.32 -6.67
N GLY A 249 2.56 -4.41 -7.23
CA GLY A 249 1.27 -4.42 -7.89
C GLY A 249 1.29 -3.66 -9.21
N ALA A 250 0.11 -3.25 -9.66
CA ALA A 250 -0.07 -2.49 -10.90
C ALA A 250 0.63 -1.12 -10.87
N SER A 251 0.85 -0.53 -9.69
CA SER A 251 1.53 0.75 -9.51
C SER A 251 3.06 0.69 -9.60
N SER A 252 3.62 -0.49 -9.87
CA SER A 252 5.07 -0.69 -9.92
C SER A 252 5.68 -0.58 -11.33
N SER A 253 7.00 -0.44 -11.36
CA SER A 253 7.80 -0.61 -12.58
C SER A 253 7.93 -2.08 -12.94
N MET A 254 8.09 -2.38 -14.23
CA MET A 254 8.31 -3.72 -14.75
C MET A 254 9.80 -4.09 -14.65
N ILE A 255 10.19 -4.98 -13.75
CA ILE A 255 11.57 -5.43 -13.60
C ILE A 255 11.82 -6.61 -14.56
N VAL A 256 12.95 -6.61 -15.27
CA VAL A 256 13.40 -7.76 -16.07
C VAL A 256 13.83 -8.88 -15.13
N ALA A 257 13.25 -10.08 -15.27
CA ALA A 257 13.52 -11.20 -14.38
C ALA A 257 14.84 -11.93 -14.73
N ASN A 258 15.97 -11.23 -14.61
CA ASN A 258 17.31 -11.81 -14.73
C ASN A 258 17.86 -12.26 -13.36
N ASP A 259 19.04 -12.88 -13.33
CA ASP A 259 19.63 -13.37 -12.08
C ASP A 259 19.90 -12.25 -11.07
N GLU A 260 20.35 -11.07 -11.52
CA GLU A 260 20.52 -9.90 -10.65
C GLU A 260 19.21 -9.52 -9.95
N ALA A 261 18.11 -9.38 -10.71
CA ALA A 261 16.80 -9.07 -10.17
C ALA A 261 16.27 -10.16 -9.24
N LEU A 262 16.49 -11.44 -9.58
CA LEU A 262 16.05 -12.56 -8.74
C LEU A 262 16.82 -12.60 -7.41
N ASP A 263 18.11 -12.29 -7.43
CA ASP A 263 18.96 -12.30 -6.22
C ASP A 263 18.91 -10.98 -5.44
N THR A 264 18.19 -9.96 -5.93
CA THR A 264 17.97 -8.70 -5.21
C THR A 264 17.19 -8.92 -3.91
N PRO A 265 17.73 -8.48 -2.75
CA PRO A 265 17.01 -8.43 -1.48
C PRO A 265 15.75 -7.56 -1.60
N MET A 266 14.59 -8.07 -1.19
CA MET A 266 13.35 -7.30 -1.18
C MET A 266 13.26 -6.44 0.08
N ASP A 267 13.92 -5.28 0.03
CA ASP A 267 13.71 -4.18 0.96
C ASP A 267 13.51 -2.85 0.21
N TYR A 268 13.28 -1.76 0.95
CA TYR A 268 12.98 -0.46 0.33
C TYR A 268 14.19 0.16 -0.39
N GLU A 269 15.40 -0.28 -0.08
CA GLU A 269 16.64 0.25 -0.64
C GLU A 269 17.01 -0.51 -1.91
N HIS A 270 17.20 -1.82 -1.82
CA HIS A 270 17.80 -2.63 -2.89
C HIS A 270 16.86 -2.88 -4.09
N VAL A 271 15.53 -2.88 -3.88
CA VAL A 271 14.58 -2.99 -5.00
C VAL A 271 14.68 -1.78 -5.95
N GLN A 272 15.18 -0.64 -5.46
CA GLN A 272 15.44 0.54 -6.31
C GLN A 272 16.63 0.32 -7.25
N ASP A 273 17.61 -0.49 -6.85
CA ASP A 273 18.82 -0.74 -7.64
C ASP A 273 18.51 -1.46 -8.95
N VAL A 274 17.45 -2.29 -8.96
CA VAL A 274 16.91 -2.96 -10.16
C VAL A 274 15.79 -2.16 -10.83
N GLY A 275 15.69 -0.87 -10.52
CA GLY A 275 14.77 0.07 -11.15
C GLY A 275 13.31 -0.21 -10.82
N GLY A 276 13.02 -0.67 -9.61
CA GLY A 276 11.67 -0.87 -9.07
C GLY A 276 11.43 -0.13 -7.75
N SER A 277 10.33 -0.46 -7.09
CA SER A 277 10.08 -0.05 -5.70
C SER A 277 9.25 -1.11 -5.00
N LEU A 278 9.49 -1.32 -3.70
CA LEU A 278 8.84 -2.41 -2.97
C LEU A 278 7.36 -2.14 -2.66
N GLY A 279 6.96 -0.87 -2.51
CA GLY A 279 5.57 -0.48 -2.26
C GLY A 279 4.86 -1.30 -1.18
N SER A 280 3.67 -1.83 -1.50
CA SER A 280 2.90 -2.73 -0.62
C SER A 280 3.46 -4.15 -0.55
N ALA A 281 4.49 -4.48 -1.32
CA ALA A 281 5.04 -5.82 -1.61
C ALA A 281 4.00 -6.81 -2.19
N SER A 282 3.13 -6.31 -3.06
CA SER A 282 2.35 -7.13 -3.97
C SER A 282 3.22 -7.55 -5.17
N VAL A 283 3.87 -8.71 -5.07
CA VAL A 283 4.74 -9.23 -6.12
C VAL A 283 3.90 -9.98 -7.14
N ILE A 284 3.73 -9.41 -8.33
CA ILE A 284 3.08 -10.07 -9.47
C ILE A 284 4.17 -10.61 -10.40
N VAL A 285 4.18 -11.93 -10.57
CA VAL A 285 5.10 -12.66 -11.46
C VAL A 285 4.49 -12.76 -12.85
N VAL A 286 5.28 -12.46 -13.89
CA VAL A 286 4.87 -12.54 -15.30
C VAL A 286 5.78 -13.53 -16.02
N ASP A 287 5.20 -14.55 -16.65
CA ASP A 287 5.93 -15.53 -17.45
C ASP A 287 6.05 -15.13 -18.94
N ASP A 288 6.78 -15.93 -19.70
CA ASP A 288 7.03 -15.74 -21.14
C ASP A 288 5.79 -15.90 -22.04
N SER A 289 4.65 -16.38 -21.51
CA SER A 289 3.41 -16.56 -22.27
C SER A 289 2.54 -15.30 -22.35
N ILE A 290 2.92 -14.25 -21.63
CA ILE A 290 2.17 -12.98 -21.57
C ILE A 290 2.88 -11.90 -22.41
N GLY A 291 2.15 -11.39 -23.40
CA GLY A 291 2.54 -10.17 -24.11
C GLY A 291 2.40 -8.95 -23.20
N LEU A 292 3.46 -8.16 -23.05
CA LEU A 292 3.43 -7.00 -22.15
C LEU A 292 2.57 -5.86 -22.67
N ASP A 293 2.35 -5.77 -23.98
CA ASP A 293 1.34 -4.89 -24.58
C ASP A 293 -0.07 -5.16 -24.02
N TRP A 294 -0.42 -6.43 -23.79
CA TRP A 294 -1.67 -6.83 -23.15
C TRP A 294 -1.75 -6.35 -21.70
N LEU A 295 -0.69 -6.63 -20.95
CA LEU A 295 -0.63 -6.39 -19.52
C LEU A 295 -0.73 -4.88 -19.27
N ILE A 296 0.00 -4.07 -20.03
CA ILE A 296 -0.06 -2.62 -19.95
C ILE A 296 -1.43 -2.08 -20.36
N LYS A 297 -2.09 -2.64 -21.37
CA LYS A 297 -3.49 -2.28 -21.68
C LYS A 297 -4.41 -2.53 -20.48
N LYS A 298 -4.23 -3.64 -19.75
CA LYS A 298 -5.03 -3.94 -18.54
C LYS A 298 -4.71 -2.96 -17.41
N THR A 299 -3.44 -2.72 -17.13
CA THR A 299 -2.98 -1.74 -16.13
C THR A 299 -3.51 -0.34 -16.44
N MET A 300 -3.48 0.08 -17.70
CA MET A 300 -4.01 1.39 -18.09
C MET A 300 -5.53 1.48 -18.02
N SER A 301 -6.22 0.38 -18.30
CA SER A 301 -7.68 0.32 -18.11
C SER A 301 -8.05 0.51 -16.64
N PHE A 302 -7.27 -0.06 -15.71
CA PHE A 302 -7.42 0.13 -14.27
C PHE A 302 -7.17 1.59 -13.88
N PHE A 303 -5.99 2.16 -14.16
CA PHE A 303 -5.70 3.54 -13.74
C PHE A 303 -6.62 4.60 -14.38
N ALA A 304 -7.07 4.38 -15.61
CA ALA A 304 -8.06 5.26 -16.23
C ALA A 304 -9.44 5.17 -15.58
N HIS A 305 -9.83 3.99 -15.07
CA HIS A 305 -11.06 3.82 -14.28
C HIS A 305 -10.92 4.50 -12.91
N GLU A 306 -9.79 4.26 -12.24
CA GLU A 306 -9.57 4.65 -10.85
C GLU A 306 -9.10 6.09 -10.65
N SER A 307 -8.87 6.84 -11.73
CA SER A 307 -8.56 8.26 -11.64
C SER A 307 -9.75 9.04 -11.06
N CYS A 308 -9.54 9.75 -9.94
CA CYS A 308 -10.58 10.62 -9.36
C CYS A 308 -10.95 11.83 -10.25
N GLY A 309 -10.20 12.07 -11.32
CA GLY A 309 -10.45 13.13 -12.30
C GLY A 309 -10.11 14.56 -11.86
N LYS A 310 -9.42 14.75 -10.73
CA LYS A 310 -9.14 16.11 -10.20
C LYS A 310 -8.06 16.87 -10.97
N CYS A 311 -6.95 16.23 -11.34
CA CYS A 311 -5.87 16.89 -12.08
C CYS A 311 -5.88 16.48 -13.55
N THR A 312 -5.81 17.48 -14.45
CA THR A 312 -5.89 17.26 -15.91
C THR A 312 -4.84 16.29 -16.44
N PRO A 313 -3.54 16.37 -16.04
CA PRO A 313 -2.54 15.44 -16.54
C PRO A 313 -2.91 13.99 -16.26
N CYS A 314 -3.37 13.67 -15.04
CA CYS A 314 -3.86 12.34 -14.73
C CYS A 314 -5.17 12.03 -15.48
N ARG A 315 -6.22 12.85 -15.33
CA ARG A 315 -7.56 12.57 -15.86
C ARG A 315 -7.56 12.29 -17.37
N GLU A 316 -6.97 13.20 -18.13
CA GLU A 316 -6.93 13.10 -19.59
C GLU A 316 -5.79 12.18 -20.05
N GLY A 317 -4.64 12.24 -19.38
CA GLY A 317 -3.47 11.45 -19.74
C GLY A 317 -3.70 9.96 -19.57
N THR A 318 -4.28 9.49 -18.46
CA THR A 318 -4.57 8.05 -18.29
C THR A 318 -5.61 7.56 -19.30
N TYR A 319 -6.60 8.39 -19.64
CA TYR A 319 -7.58 8.06 -20.68
C TYR A 319 -6.92 7.96 -22.07
N TRP A 320 -6.00 8.87 -22.38
CA TRP A 320 -5.24 8.85 -23.63
C TRP A 320 -4.30 7.64 -23.71
N MET A 321 -3.54 7.35 -22.65
CA MET A 321 -2.69 6.15 -22.58
C MET A 321 -3.51 4.86 -22.71
N LYS A 322 -4.72 4.79 -22.14
CA LYS A 322 -5.65 3.67 -22.36
C LYS A 322 -6.03 3.53 -23.84
N LYS A 323 -6.33 4.62 -24.53
CA LYS A 323 -6.68 4.59 -25.97
C LYS A 323 -5.49 4.16 -26.84
N LEU A 324 -4.29 4.64 -26.52
CA LEU A 324 -3.07 4.24 -27.23
C LEU A 324 -2.76 2.76 -27.03
N THR A 325 -2.86 2.25 -25.79
CA THR A 325 -2.65 0.81 -25.52
C THR A 325 -3.74 -0.08 -26.14
N GLU A 326 -4.98 0.40 -26.26
CA GLU A 326 -6.04 -0.28 -27.02
C GLU A 326 -5.67 -0.43 -28.50
N ARG A 327 -5.12 0.64 -29.11
CA ARG A 327 -4.72 0.70 -30.52
C ARG A 327 -3.42 -0.04 -30.81
N ILE A 328 -2.40 0.06 -29.96
CA ILE A 328 -1.16 -0.71 -30.06
C ILE A 328 -1.48 -2.22 -30.07
N ARG A 329 -2.49 -2.65 -29.30
CA ARG A 329 -2.90 -4.06 -29.28
C ARG A 329 -3.78 -4.47 -30.46
N SER A 330 -4.39 -3.54 -31.19
CA SER A 330 -5.15 -3.87 -32.40
C SER A 330 -4.23 -4.00 -33.61
N ASP A 331 -4.79 -4.43 -34.74
CA ASP A 331 -4.08 -4.48 -36.02
C ASP A 331 -3.82 -3.07 -36.63
N GLU A 332 -4.12 -2.00 -35.89
CA GLU A 332 -3.97 -0.60 -36.34
C GLU A 332 -2.84 0.15 -35.61
N GLY A 333 -2.14 -0.51 -34.70
CA GLY A 333 -1.03 0.05 -33.95
C GLY A 333 0.20 0.32 -34.83
N THR A 334 0.92 1.40 -34.55
CA THR A 334 2.15 1.77 -35.25
C THR A 334 3.26 2.11 -34.25
N GLU A 335 4.52 2.10 -34.68
CA GLU A 335 5.66 2.55 -33.85
C GLU A 335 5.44 3.97 -33.29
N LYS A 336 4.81 4.87 -34.06
CA LYS A 336 4.46 6.23 -33.62
C LYS A 336 3.47 6.24 -32.46
N ASP A 337 2.57 5.26 -32.37
CA ASP A 337 1.65 5.14 -31.25
C ASP A 337 2.39 4.74 -29.96
N VAL A 338 3.44 3.93 -30.07
CA VAL A 338 4.32 3.56 -28.96
C VAL A 338 5.15 4.76 -28.50
N GLU A 339 5.73 5.52 -29.41
CA GLU A 339 6.46 6.77 -29.10
C GLU A 339 5.52 7.77 -28.42
N LEU A 340 4.33 7.99 -28.96
CA LEU A 340 3.34 8.88 -28.37
C LEU A 340 2.88 8.41 -26.99
N LEU A 341 2.76 7.10 -26.76
CA LEU A 341 2.44 6.54 -25.44
C LEU A 341 3.51 6.91 -24.41
N LYS A 342 4.80 6.79 -24.77
CA LYS A 342 5.91 7.23 -23.91
C LYS A 342 5.85 8.73 -23.63
N ASP A 343 5.62 9.55 -24.66
CA ASP A 343 5.54 11.00 -24.51
C ASP A 343 4.41 11.41 -23.55
N VAL A 344 3.22 10.83 -23.72
CA VAL A 344 2.09 11.09 -22.82
C VAL A 344 2.43 10.68 -21.38
N ALA A 345 3.07 9.53 -21.18
CA ALA A 345 3.48 9.07 -19.85
C ALA A 345 4.45 10.07 -19.18
N TYR A 346 5.50 10.52 -19.87
CA TYR A 346 6.41 11.55 -19.34
C TYR A 346 5.71 12.89 -19.08
N GLN A 347 4.69 13.25 -19.85
CA GLN A 347 3.95 14.49 -19.62
C GLN A 347 3.10 14.47 -18.35
N ILE A 348 2.74 13.29 -17.83
CA ILE A 348 1.99 13.13 -16.57
C ILE A 348 2.91 13.27 -15.35
N GLN A 349 4.10 12.69 -15.41
CA GLN A 349 5.07 12.66 -14.31
C GLN A 349 5.37 14.06 -13.77
N GLY A 350 5.40 14.19 -12.45
CA GLY A 350 5.67 15.41 -11.70
C GLY A 350 4.55 16.46 -11.74
N LYS A 351 3.43 16.21 -12.43
CA LYS A 351 2.37 17.22 -12.67
C LYS A 351 1.01 16.85 -12.09
N THR A 352 0.97 15.87 -11.20
CA THR A 352 -0.26 15.39 -10.56
C THR A 352 -0.27 15.66 -9.06
N LEU A 353 -1.47 15.80 -8.48
CA LEU A 353 -1.64 16.13 -7.05
C LEU A 353 -1.25 14.97 -6.12
N CYS A 354 -1.42 13.74 -6.59
CA CYS A 354 -1.11 12.53 -5.84
C CYS A 354 -0.28 11.57 -6.70
N ALA A 355 0.19 10.50 -6.07
CA ALA A 355 1.08 9.54 -6.69
C ALA A 355 0.40 8.63 -7.74
N LEU A 356 -0.94 8.61 -7.84
CA LEU A 356 -1.64 7.83 -8.89
C LEU A 356 -1.15 8.21 -10.29
N GLY A 357 -0.85 9.50 -10.52
CA GLY A 357 -0.25 9.96 -11.78
C GLY A 357 1.06 9.24 -12.09
N GLU A 358 2.00 9.24 -11.14
CA GLU A 358 3.28 8.52 -11.27
C GLU A 358 3.04 7.02 -11.50
N PHE A 359 2.24 6.40 -10.65
CA PHE A 359 1.95 4.97 -10.68
C PHE A 359 1.36 4.51 -12.02
N SER A 360 0.52 5.35 -12.63
CA SER A 360 -0.07 5.06 -13.94
C SER A 360 0.95 5.07 -15.10
N THR A 361 2.14 5.64 -14.90
CA THR A 361 3.18 5.78 -15.93
C THR A 361 4.30 4.77 -15.78
N MET A 362 4.59 4.30 -14.56
CA MET A 362 5.76 3.49 -14.25
C MET A 362 5.82 2.20 -15.08
N ALA A 363 4.76 1.39 -15.04
CA ALA A 363 4.69 0.15 -15.81
C ALA A 363 4.74 0.41 -17.32
N VAL A 364 4.10 1.49 -17.80
CA VAL A 364 4.09 1.87 -19.22
C VAL A 364 5.51 2.17 -19.71
N LEU A 365 6.22 3.06 -19.03
CA LEU A 365 7.56 3.47 -19.45
C LEU A 365 8.54 2.29 -19.38
N THR A 366 8.58 1.60 -18.26
CA THR A 366 9.55 0.52 -18.04
C THR A 366 9.29 -0.71 -18.89
N SER A 367 8.03 -1.04 -19.20
CA SER A 367 7.74 -2.13 -20.15
C SER A 367 8.23 -1.81 -21.56
N ILE A 368 7.99 -0.59 -22.07
CA ILE A 368 8.45 -0.20 -23.41
C ILE A 368 9.98 -0.10 -23.47
N GLU A 369 10.61 0.41 -22.41
CA GLU A 369 12.07 0.56 -22.36
C GLU A 369 12.81 -0.77 -22.21
N ARG A 370 12.26 -1.71 -21.45
CA ARG A 370 12.94 -2.96 -21.06
C ARG A 370 12.53 -4.17 -21.89
N PHE A 371 11.39 -4.10 -22.58
CA PHE A 371 10.84 -5.18 -23.41
C PHE A 371 10.31 -4.62 -24.76
N PRO A 372 11.15 -3.92 -25.54
CA PRO A 372 10.70 -3.29 -26.79
C PRO A 372 10.09 -4.29 -27.79
N GLU A 373 10.50 -5.56 -27.74
CA GLU A 373 9.98 -6.64 -28.58
C GLU A 373 8.48 -6.91 -28.38
N ASP A 374 7.94 -6.67 -27.18
CA ASP A 374 6.49 -6.79 -26.91
C ASP A 374 5.68 -5.65 -27.56
N PHE A 375 6.36 -4.58 -27.96
CA PHE A 375 5.75 -3.38 -28.54
C PHE A 375 6.14 -3.16 -30.01
N ALA A 376 6.89 -4.08 -30.62
CA ALA A 376 7.20 -4.03 -32.04
C ALA A 376 5.91 -4.19 -32.86
N LYS A 377 5.62 -3.23 -33.75
CA LYS A 377 4.39 -3.17 -34.57
C LYS A 377 4.71 -2.99 -36.04
#